data_AF-A0A7N0UMZ3-F1
#
_entry.id   AF-A0A7N0UMZ3-F1
#
_cell.length_a   1.000
_cell.length_b   1.000
_cell.length_c   1.000
_cell.angle_alpha   90.00
_cell.angle_beta   90.00
_cell.angle_gamma   90.00
#
_symmetry.space_group_name_H-M   'P 1'
#
loop_
_entity.id
_entity.type
_entity.pdbx_description
1 polymer ?
#
loop_
_entity_poly.entity_id
_entity_poly.type
_entity_poly.pdbx_seq_one_letter_code
_entity_poly.pdbx_strand_id
1 'polypeptide(L)'
;MAARLLNSNTSNNSNIIMAVVSKIYCSPDQSLLVVRRRPHMVMGGGFVVTDCSQRTLFRVDGCGVIGKMGEVVLRDGQGHPLLLLQRKEGLVQVLHVHRQWRGFTSQYEGSQKLAFVLKDPKSCFPFSNAIKISTQPRMNTVKDWDFEIRGYFPDKDCSIIDHQGSIVAQIGVRLEMKELMTTQDLYHVVVSAGIDQAFVVGIIAVLDSIYGESTIC
;
A
#
# COMPACT_ATOMS: atom_id res chain seq x y z
N MET A 1 -52.74 8.15 25.89
CA MET A 1 -51.72 9.10 25.41
C MET A 1 -50.56 8.27 24.88
N ALA A 2 -50.23 8.44 23.60
CA ALA A 2 -49.50 7.46 22.80
C ALA A 2 -48.05 7.22 23.23
N ALA A 3 -47.63 5.95 23.13
CA ALA A 3 -46.23 5.53 23.17
C ALA A 3 -45.47 6.05 21.95
N ARG A 4 -44.22 6.51 22.16
CA ARG A 4 -43.22 6.63 21.10
C ARG A 4 -41.94 5.96 21.58
N LEU A 5 -41.74 4.75 21.08
CA LEU A 5 -40.48 4.04 21.04
C LEU A 5 -39.46 4.92 20.29
N LEU A 6 -38.32 5.19 20.91
CA LEU A 6 -37.16 5.70 20.19
C LEU A 6 -36.56 4.53 19.41
N ASN A 7 -36.79 4.55 18.10
CA ASN A 7 -36.14 3.68 17.13
C ASN A 7 -34.61 3.83 17.26
N SER A 8 -33.95 2.81 17.76
CA SER A 8 -32.53 2.60 17.49
C SER A 8 -32.40 2.24 16.01
N ASN A 9 -32.13 3.23 15.17
CA ASN A 9 -31.66 2.98 13.81
C ASN A 9 -30.26 2.38 13.90
N THR A 10 -30.19 1.06 14.09
CA THR A 10 -29.04 0.25 13.72
C THR A 10 -28.88 0.39 12.22
N SER A 11 -28.00 1.29 11.77
CA SER A 11 -27.44 1.21 10.43
C SER A 11 -26.73 -0.14 10.34
N ASN A 12 -27.28 -1.04 9.54
CA ASN A 12 -26.58 -2.25 9.09
C ASN A 12 -25.38 -1.80 8.25
N ASN A 13 -24.30 -1.36 8.89
CA ASN A 13 -22.99 -1.27 8.26
C ASN A 13 -22.46 -2.70 8.18
N SER A 14 -22.85 -3.43 7.14
CA SER A 14 -22.00 -4.52 6.67
C SER A 14 -20.65 -3.90 6.35
N ASN A 15 -19.67 -4.03 7.27
CA ASN A 15 -18.28 -3.66 7.00
C ASN A 15 -17.85 -4.42 5.75
N ILE A 16 -17.85 -3.75 4.60
CA ILE A 16 -17.45 -4.35 3.33
C ILE A 16 -15.95 -4.62 3.44
N ILE A 17 -15.61 -5.89 3.67
CA ILE A 17 -14.21 -6.34 3.70
C ILE A 17 -13.66 -6.26 2.27
N MET A 18 -12.66 -5.42 2.06
CA MET A 18 -11.96 -5.27 0.79
C MET A 18 -10.60 -5.97 0.85
N ALA A 19 -10.63 -7.30 0.68
CA ALA A 19 -9.46 -8.17 0.70
C ALA A 19 -8.86 -8.35 -0.70
N VAL A 20 -7.65 -7.81 -0.91
CA VAL A 20 -6.92 -7.93 -2.19
C VAL A 20 -5.84 -9.01 -2.10
N VAL A 21 -5.16 -9.11 -0.95
CA VAL A 21 -4.17 -10.14 -0.62
C VAL A 21 -4.83 -11.25 0.17
N SER A 22 -5.41 -10.94 1.33
CA SER A 22 -6.09 -11.92 2.19
C SER A 22 -6.95 -11.25 3.26
N LYS A 23 -8.10 -11.87 3.56
CA LYS A 23 -9.03 -11.40 4.60
C LYS A 23 -8.42 -11.37 6.00
N ILE A 24 -7.37 -12.16 6.26
CA ILE A 24 -6.71 -12.19 7.57
C ILE A 24 -5.99 -10.88 7.90
N TYR A 25 -5.69 -10.07 6.88
CA TYR A 25 -5.07 -8.75 7.02
C TYR A 25 -6.09 -7.61 7.03
N CYS A 26 -7.40 -7.92 7.10
CA CYS A 26 -8.46 -6.94 7.21
C CYS A 26 -8.92 -6.85 8.68
N SER A 27 -8.74 -5.69 9.29
CA SER A 27 -9.24 -5.41 10.64
C SER A 27 -10.69 -4.91 10.58
N PRO A 28 -11.58 -5.30 11.51
CA PRO A 28 -12.91 -4.72 11.61
C PRO A 28 -12.89 -3.25 12.05
N ASP A 29 -11.80 -2.81 12.68
CA ASP A 29 -11.57 -1.46 13.17
C ASP A 29 -10.43 -0.76 12.41
N GLN A 30 -10.40 0.57 12.50
CA GLN A 30 -9.29 1.37 11.98
C GLN A 30 -7.97 0.93 12.63
N SER A 31 -6.92 0.79 11.81
CA SER A 31 -5.60 0.32 12.26
C SER A 31 -4.54 1.40 12.09
N LEU A 32 -3.68 1.56 13.09
CA LEU A 32 -2.51 2.44 13.05
C LEU A 32 -1.25 1.61 12.88
N LEU A 33 -0.58 1.77 11.75
CA LEU A 33 0.70 1.14 11.44
C LEU A 33 1.82 2.16 11.60
N VAL A 34 2.95 1.72 12.12
CA VAL A 34 4.17 2.52 12.26
C VAL A 34 5.21 1.97 11.30
N VAL A 35 5.66 2.79 10.37
CA VAL A 35 6.62 2.42 9.33
C VAL A 35 7.95 3.09 9.62
N ARG A 36 9.01 2.28 9.67
CA ARG A 36 10.38 2.81 9.70
C ARG A 36 10.81 3.16 8.29
N ARG A 37 11.26 4.39 8.07
CA ARG A 37 11.89 4.82 6.82
C ARG A 37 13.03 3.87 6.47
N ARG A 38 13.12 3.57 5.18
CA ARG A 38 14.19 2.74 4.62
C ARG A 38 15.53 3.37 4.99
N PRO A 39 16.44 2.64 5.66
CA PRO A 39 17.78 3.15 5.92
C PRO A 39 18.56 3.32 4.62
N HIS A 40 19.49 4.27 4.59
CA HIS A 40 20.43 4.43 3.48
C HIS A 40 21.39 3.21 3.44
N MET A 41 21.13 2.25 2.54
CA MET A 41 21.93 1.02 2.41
C MET A 41 22.12 0.67 0.95
N VAL A 42 23.36 0.40 0.53
CA VAL A 42 23.73 0.02 -0.85
C VAL A 42 22.80 -1.09 -1.37
N MET A 43 22.29 -0.95 -2.60
CA MET A 43 21.33 -1.85 -3.25
C MET A 43 19.87 -1.86 -2.72
N GLY A 44 19.34 -0.82 -2.08
CA GLY A 44 17.87 -0.72 -1.97
C GLY A 44 17.26 -1.23 -0.67
N GLY A 45 18.04 -1.91 0.19
CA GLY A 45 17.64 -2.32 1.53
C GLY A 45 16.21 -2.84 1.65
N GLY A 46 15.52 -2.44 2.71
CA GLY A 46 14.14 -2.78 2.98
C GLY A 46 13.59 -1.94 4.13
N PHE A 47 12.33 -2.12 4.51
CA PHE A 47 11.74 -1.47 5.66
C PHE A 47 10.83 -2.40 6.47
N VAL A 48 10.53 -1.97 7.69
CA VAL A 48 9.73 -2.74 8.65
C VAL A 48 8.49 -1.93 9.03
N VAL A 49 7.36 -2.62 9.12
CA VAL A 49 6.08 -2.08 9.57
C VAL A 49 5.71 -2.77 10.88
N THR A 50 5.36 -1.97 11.88
CA THR A 50 5.02 -2.40 13.24
C THR A 50 3.67 -1.87 13.67
N ASP A 51 3.09 -2.44 14.71
CA ASP A 51 2.02 -1.78 15.47
C ASP A 51 2.59 -0.80 16.50
N CYS A 52 1.70 -0.13 17.25
CA CYS A 52 2.09 0.81 18.31
C CYS A 52 2.83 0.14 19.48
N SER A 53 2.73 -1.18 19.62
CA SER A 53 3.46 -1.97 20.61
C SER A 53 4.81 -2.47 20.08
N GLN A 54 5.27 -1.94 18.94
CA GLN A 54 6.52 -2.30 18.26
C GLN A 54 6.60 -3.75 17.78
N ARG A 55 5.48 -4.48 17.76
CA ARG A 55 5.46 -5.83 17.18
C ARG A 55 5.50 -5.71 15.67
N THR A 56 6.41 -6.45 15.03
CA THR A 56 6.52 -6.49 13.57
C THR A 56 5.29 -7.13 12.95
N LEU A 57 4.62 -6.38 12.09
CA LEU A 57 3.47 -6.84 11.31
C LEU A 57 3.89 -7.27 9.91
N PHE A 58 4.77 -6.49 9.29
CA PHE A 58 5.25 -6.74 7.93
C PHE A 58 6.72 -6.37 7.77
N ARG A 59 7.39 -7.04 6.84
CA ARG A 59 8.73 -6.68 6.35
C ARG A 59 8.69 -6.53 4.84
N VAL A 60 9.36 -5.50 4.35
CA VAL A 60 9.52 -5.24 2.92
C VAL A 60 10.98 -5.38 2.57
N ASP A 61 11.28 -6.38 1.76
CA ASP A 61 12.63 -6.65 1.27
C ASP A 61 12.78 -6.06 -0.14
N GLY A 62 13.75 -5.17 -0.33
CA GLY A 62 14.09 -4.62 -1.63
C GLY A 62 15.16 -5.42 -2.38
N CYS A 63 15.63 -4.89 -3.51
CA CYS A 63 16.51 -5.63 -4.42
C CYS A 63 17.85 -6.06 -3.79
N GLY A 64 18.34 -5.36 -2.78
CA GLY A 64 19.60 -5.68 -2.11
C GLY A 64 19.50 -6.84 -1.14
N VAL A 65 18.29 -7.12 -0.66
CA VAL A 65 17.99 -8.32 0.14
C VAL A 65 17.67 -9.50 -0.78
N ILE A 66 16.95 -9.24 -1.88
CA ILE A 66 16.49 -10.28 -2.81
C ILE A 66 17.57 -10.68 -3.83
N GLY A 67 18.49 -9.77 -4.15
CA GLY A 67 19.49 -9.93 -5.20
C GLY A 67 18.96 -9.69 -6.63
N LYS A 68 17.75 -9.12 -6.80
CA LYS A 68 17.12 -8.93 -8.11
C LYS A 68 16.54 -7.52 -8.29
N MET A 69 17.10 -6.78 -9.25
CA MET A 69 16.70 -5.40 -9.57
C MET A 69 15.24 -5.36 -10.05
N GLY A 70 14.53 -4.28 -9.70
CA GLY A 70 13.12 -4.11 -10.05
C GLY A 70 12.14 -5.02 -9.30
N GLU A 71 12.61 -5.81 -8.32
CA GLU A 71 11.75 -6.65 -7.47
C GLU A 71 11.80 -6.23 -6.00
N VAL A 72 10.63 -6.35 -5.35
CA VAL A 72 10.42 -6.13 -3.92
C VAL A 72 9.50 -7.23 -3.41
N VAL A 73 9.75 -7.74 -2.20
CA VAL A 73 8.92 -8.78 -1.56
C VAL A 73 8.36 -8.25 -0.26
N LEU A 74 7.03 -8.26 -0.14
CA LEU A 74 6.34 -8.05 1.12
C LEU A 74 6.21 -9.39 1.85
N ARG A 75 6.57 -9.41 3.13
CA ARG A 75 6.45 -10.56 4.02
C ARG A 75 5.60 -10.23 5.24
N ASP A 76 4.98 -11.25 5.82
CA ASP A 76 4.34 -11.15 7.14
C ASP A 76 5.39 -11.00 8.27
N GLY A 77 4.91 -10.84 9.50
CA GLY A 77 5.77 -10.72 10.67
C GLY A 77 6.59 -11.97 11.00
N GLN A 78 6.25 -13.13 10.41
CA GLN A 78 6.98 -14.39 10.55
C GLN A 78 7.98 -14.62 9.40
N GLY A 79 7.97 -13.77 8.37
CA GLY A 79 8.85 -13.87 7.21
C GLY A 79 8.27 -14.61 6.01
N HIS A 80 7.02 -15.05 6.05
CA HIS A 80 6.38 -15.69 4.89
C HIS A 80 6.07 -14.66 3.81
N PRO A 81 6.38 -14.94 2.54
CA PRO A 81 6.10 -14.02 1.43
C PRO A 81 4.60 -13.88 1.18
N LEU A 82 4.13 -12.64 1.08
CA LEU A 82 2.73 -12.28 0.81
C LEU A 82 2.54 -11.73 -0.59
N LEU A 83 3.42 -10.80 -1.00
CA LEU A 83 3.40 -10.19 -2.32
C LEU A 83 4.79 -10.16 -2.92
N LEU A 84 4.88 -10.56 -4.19
CA LEU A 84 5.99 -10.21 -5.06
C LEU A 84 5.59 -8.98 -5.88
N LEU A 85 6.33 -7.90 -5.75
CA LEU A 85 6.13 -6.65 -6.45
C LEU A 85 7.21 -6.53 -7.53
N GLN A 86 6.80 -6.41 -8.79
CA GLN A 86 7.72 -6.36 -9.93
C GLN A 86 7.49 -5.10 -10.75
N ARG A 87 8.57 -4.40 -11.05
CA ARG A 87 8.60 -3.34 -12.06
C ARG A 87 8.51 -4.00 -13.44
N LYS A 88 7.56 -3.57 -14.26
CA LYS A 88 7.53 -3.96 -15.67
C LYS A 88 8.64 -3.20 -16.40
N GLU A 89 9.66 -3.91 -16.87
CA GLU A 89 10.69 -3.34 -17.72
C GLU A 89 10.25 -3.45 -19.18
N GLY A 90 10.21 -2.32 -19.90
CA GLY A 90 9.96 -2.30 -21.34
C GLY A 90 11.23 -2.72 -22.09
N LEU A 91 11.09 -3.49 -23.18
CA LEU A 91 12.19 -4.04 -23.99
C LEU A 91 13.04 -2.99 -24.74
N VAL A 92 12.97 -1.70 -24.40
CA VAL A 92 13.77 -0.65 -25.03
C VAL A 92 14.26 0.31 -23.94
N GLN A 93 15.58 0.31 -23.68
CA GLN A 93 16.28 1.20 -22.74
C GLN A 93 16.18 2.71 -23.08
N VAL A 94 15.31 3.14 -23.99
CA VAL A 94 15.38 4.47 -24.62
C VAL A 94 14.14 5.34 -24.41
N LEU A 95 13.04 4.87 -23.81
CA LEU A 95 11.90 5.77 -23.55
C LEU A 95 11.33 5.56 -22.15
N HIS A 96 11.13 6.69 -21.46
CA HIS A 96 10.47 6.90 -20.15
C HIS A 96 9.00 6.43 -20.10
N VAL A 97 8.68 5.37 -20.82
CA VAL A 97 7.34 4.99 -21.26
C VAL A 97 6.95 3.70 -20.53
N HIS A 98 6.42 3.92 -19.32
CA HIS A 98 5.52 3.11 -18.50
C HIS A 98 6.17 2.54 -17.25
N ARG A 99 6.36 3.37 -16.21
CA ARG A 99 6.69 2.91 -14.84
C ARG A 99 5.45 2.21 -14.24
N GLN A 100 5.23 0.97 -14.65
CA GLN A 100 4.17 0.10 -14.15
C GLN A 100 4.75 -0.89 -13.14
N TRP A 101 4.10 -1.03 -12.00
CA TRP A 101 4.38 -2.08 -11.03
C TRP A 101 3.22 -3.08 -10.98
N ARG A 102 3.55 -4.34 -10.76
CA ARG A 102 2.59 -5.44 -10.63
C ARG A 102 2.82 -6.15 -9.30
N GLY A 103 1.76 -6.35 -8.53
CA GLY A 103 1.80 -7.13 -7.30
C GLY A 103 1.18 -8.50 -7.52
N PHE A 104 1.90 -9.55 -7.14
CA PHE A 104 1.50 -10.94 -7.30
C PHE A 104 1.42 -11.64 -5.95
N THR A 105 0.33 -12.37 -5.71
CA THR A 105 0.23 -13.30 -4.59
C THR A 105 0.62 -14.71 -5.04
N SER A 106 1.23 -15.48 -4.14
CA SER A 106 1.55 -16.88 -4.37
C SER A 106 0.33 -17.76 -4.08
N GLN A 107 0.07 -18.73 -4.96
CA GLN A 107 -0.95 -19.76 -4.76
C GLN A 107 -0.31 -21.05 -4.23
N TYR A 108 -1.13 -21.94 -3.65
CA TYR A 108 -0.69 -23.23 -3.11
C TYR A 108 0.04 -24.11 -4.14
N GLU A 109 -0.31 -24.00 -5.42
CA GLU A 109 0.30 -24.75 -6.52
C GLU A 109 1.64 -24.14 -7.00
N GLY A 110 2.16 -23.12 -6.32
CA GLY A 110 3.38 -22.41 -6.71
C GLY A 110 3.18 -21.41 -7.86
N SER A 111 1.98 -21.32 -8.42
CA SER A 111 1.64 -20.32 -9.44
C SER A 111 1.45 -18.93 -8.83
N GLN A 112 1.75 -17.89 -9.60
CA GLN A 112 1.57 -16.50 -9.20
C GLN A 112 0.26 -15.95 -9.74
N LYS A 113 -0.53 -15.31 -8.88
CA LYS A 113 -1.76 -14.61 -9.27
C LYS A 113 -1.53 -13.11 -9.21
N LEU A 114 -1.85 -12.39 -10.29
CA LEU A 114 -1.86 -10.94 -10.27
C LEU A 114 -2.92 -10.47 -9.27
N ALA A 115 -2.51 -9.64 -8.30
CA ALA A 115 -3.38 -9.06 -7.28
C ALA A 115 -3.71 -7.59 -7.60
N PHE A 116 -2.71 -6.82 -8.06
CA PHE A 116 -2.92 -5.44 -8.50
C PHE A 116 -1.86 -4.95 -9.48
N VAL A 117 -2.18 -3.83 -10.13
CA VAL A 117 -1.29 -3.08 -11.00
C VAL A 117 -1.31 -1.62 -10.57
N LEU A 118 -0.13 -1.04 -10.34
CA LEU A 118 0.05 0.38 -10.08
C LEU A 118 0.70 1.03 -11.31
N LYS A 119 0.11 2.11 -11.81
CA LYS A 119 0.60 2.86 -12.97
C LYS A 119 1.02 4.27 -12.54
N ASP A 120 2.29 4.60 -12.77
CA ASP A 120 2.78 5.97 -12.64
C ASP A 120 2.45 6.76 -13.94
N PRO A 121 1.73 7.88 -13.83
CA PRO A 121 1.22 8.65 -14.96
C PRO A 121 2.27 9.36 -15.80
N LYS A 122 3.55 9.45 -15.38
CA LYS A 122 4.66 10.09 -16.14
C LYS A 122 4.87 9.58 -17.57
N SER A 123 4.02 8.66 -18.03
CA SER A 123 4.17 7.90 -19.24
C SER A 123 2.93 7.79 -20.15
N CYS A 124 1.71 8.12 -19.73
CA CYS A 124 0.53 7.74 -20.54
C CYS A 124 -0.37 8.86 -21.02
N PHE A 125 -0.60 9.93 -20.26
CA PHE A 125 -1.59 10.94 -20.67
C PHE A 125 -1.25 12.32 -20.07
N PRO A 126 -1.29 13.41 -20.86
CA PRO A 126 -0.99 14.76 -20.38
C PRO A 126 -2.04 15.36 -19.42
N PHE A 127 -3.11 14.62 -19.11
CA PHE A 127 -4.28 15.11 -18.37
C PHE A 127 -4.40 14.60 -16.93
N SER A 128 -3.53 13.71 -16.46
CA SER A 128 -3.61 13.20 -15.09
C SER A 128 -2.24 12.89 -14.52
N ASN A 129 -1.87 13.57 -13.43
CA ASN A 129 -0.63 13.34 -12.68
C ASN A 129 -0.84 12.36 -11.50
N ALA A 130 -2.00 11.70 -11.42
CA ALA A 130 -2.32 10.81 -10.30
C ALA A 130 -1.86 9.37 -10.54
N ILE A 131 -1.19 8.77 -9.55
CA ILE A 131 -0.85 7.34 -9.56
C ILE A 131 -2.15 6.55 -9.36
N LYS A 132 -2.44 5.65 -10.30
CA LYS A 132 -3.66 4.84 -10.32
C LYS A 132 -3.35 3.37 -10.05
N ILE A 133 -4.21 2.72 -9.30
CA ILE A 133 -4.11 1.30 -8.96
C ILE A 133 -5.36 0.57 -9.42
N SER A 134 -5.20 -0.58 -10.07
CA SER A 134 -6.28 -1.50 -10.43
C SER A 134 -6.02 -2.87 -9.82
N THR A 135 -7.03 -3.46 -9.17
CA THR A 135 -6.96 -4.79 -8.54
C THR A 135 -7.38 -5.89 -9.52
N GLN A 136 -7.09 -7.15 -9.17
CA GLN A 136 -7.59 -8.30 -9.91
C GLN A 136 -8.22 -9.33 -8.94
N PRO A 137 -9.52 -9.65 -9.07
CA PRO A 137 -10.46 -9.09 -10.05
C PRO A 137 -10.71 -7.58 -9.83
N ARG A 138 -11.17 -6.91 -10.90
CA ARG A 138 -11.50 -5.49 -10.86
C ARG A 138 -12.67 -5.27 -9.90
N MET A 139 -12.55 -4.27 -9.04
CA MET A 139 -13.61 -3.86 -8.11
C MET A 139 -14.62 -2.94 -8.80
N ASN A 140 -14.15 -2.14 -9.75
CA ASN A 140 -14.95 -1.23 -10.55
C ASN A 140 -14.78 -1.52 -12.05
N THR A 141 -15.91 -1.63 -12.74
CA THR A 141 -16.00 -1.83 -14.20
C THR A 141 -16.18 -0.53 -14.98
N VAL A 142 -16.57 0.56 -14.32
CA VAL A 142 -16.84 1.87 -14.92
C VAL A 142 -15.55 2.67 -15.11
N LYS A 143 -14.68 2.70 -14.09
CA LYS A 143 -13.39 3.37 -14.17
C LYS A 143 -12.31 2.38 -14.58
N ASP A 144 -11.22 2.88 -15.17
CA ASP A 144 -10.04 2.07 -15.52
C ASP A 144 -9.11 1.81 -14.31
N TRP A 145 -9.48 2.28 -13.12
CA TRP A 145 -8.77 2.11 -11.85
C TRP A 145 -9.75 1.90 -10.67
N ASP A 146 -9.25 1.28 -9.61
CA ASP A 146 -9.98 0.98 -8.37
C ASP A 146 -9.53 1.90 -7.21
N PHE A 147 -8.26 2.32 -7.20
CA PHE A 147 -7.72 3.31 -6.26
C PHE A 147 -6.83 4.36 -6.93
N GLU A 148 -6.65 5.49 -6.25
CA GLU A 148 -5.84 6.64 -6.66
C GLU A 148 -4.99 7.14 -5.48
N ILE A 149 -3.74 7.52 -5.74
CA ILE A 149 -2.89 8.22 -4.76
C ILE A 149 -3.06 9.72 -4.90
N ARG A 150 -3.36 10.40 -3.80
CA ARG A 150 -3.39 11.87 -3.70
C ARG A 150 -2.36 12.38 -2.71
N GLY A 151 -1.83 13.57 -2.94
CA GLY A 151 -0.75 14.15 -2.13
C GLY A 151 0.64 13.77 -2.65
N TYR A 152 1.65 13.88 -1.78
CA TYR A 152 3.06 13.71 -2.13
C TYR A 152 3.77 12.73 -1.18
N PHE A 153 4.06 11.53 -1.69
CA PHE A 153 4.65 10.45 -0.89
C PHE A 153 6.06 10.74 -0.36
N PRO A 154 6.98 11.45 -1.05
CA PRO A 154 8.30 11.77 -0.49
C PRO A 154 8.22 12.45 0.88
N ASP A 155 7.33 13.43 1.03
CA ASP A 155 7.04 14.14 2.29
C ASP A 155 6.25 13.29 3.29
N LYS A 156 5.86 12.06 2.89
CA LYS A 156 4.97 11.16 3.63
C LYS A 156 3.64 11.83 3.95
N ASP A 157 3.15 12.66 3.03
CA ASP A 157 1.87 13.34 3.13
C ASP A 157 1.00 12.98 1.91
N CYS A 158 0.40 11.79 1.97
CA CYS A 158 -0.43 11.30 0.88
C CYS A 158 -1.50 10.34 1.38
N SER A 159 -2.54 10.15 0.57
CA SER A 159 -3.68 9.29 0.87
C SER A 159 -3.93 8.32 -0.28
N ILE A 160 -4.37 7.11 0.05
CA ILE A 160 -4.93 6.17 -0.90
C ILE A 160 -6.44 6.34 -0.86
N ILE A 161 -7.04 6.62 -2.01
CA ILE A 161 -8.46 6.90 -2.15
C ILE A 161 -9.09 5.86 -3.08
N ASP A 162 -10.25 5.35 -2.72
CA ASP A 162 -10.99 4.41 -3.57
C ASP A 162 -11.69 5.12 -4.75
N HIS A 163 -12.28 4.31 -5.63
CA HIS A 163 -13.00 4.81 -6.80
C HIS A 163 -14.24 5.68 -6.47
N GLN A 164 -14.76 5.60 -5.24
CA GLN A 164 -15.91 6.36 -4.73
C GLN A 164 -15.47 7.70 -4.10
N GLY A 165 -14.17 7.88 -3.85
CA GLY A 165 -13.61 9.08 -3.25
C GLY A 165 -13.35 8.97 -1.75
N SER A 166 -13.51 7.78 -1.16
CA SER A 166 -13.27 7.55 0.28
C SER A 166 -11.78 7.29 0.54
N ILE A 167 -11.25 7.87 1.62
CA ILE A 167 -9.88 7.60 2.08
C ILE A 167 -9.83 6.20 2.69
N VAL A 168 -9.06 5.30 2.08
CA VAL A 168 -8.86 3.93 2.58
C VAL A 168 -7.57 3.79 3.38
N ALA A 169 -6.59 4.65 3.11
CA ALA A 169 -5.41 4.78 3.95
C ALA A 169 -4.84 6.21 3.90
N GLN A 170 -4.37 6.71 5.04
CA GLN A 170 -3.67 7.99 5.17
C GLN A 170 -2.22 7.72 5.58
N ILE A 171 -1.27 8.23 4.81
CA ILE A 171 0.16 8.22 5.11
C ILE A 171 0.51 9.62 5.64
N GLY A 172 1.19 9.67 6.78
CA GLY A 172 1.46 10.93 7.47
C GLY A 172 2.65 10.88 8.41
N VAL A 173 3.11 12.06 8.83
CA VAL A 173 3.85 12.26 10.08
C VAL A 173 2.91 13.02 11.01
N ARG A 174 2.33 12.35 12.01
CA ARG A 174 1.39 13.01 12.94
C ARG A 174 2.22 13.98 13.79
N LEU A 175 1.92 15.27 13.71
CA LEU A 175 2.61 16.31 14.48
C LEU A 175 2.56 16.02 15.99
N GLU A 176 1.40 15.58 16.50
CA GLU A 176 1.20 15.18 17.91
C GLU A 176 2.04 13.97 18.32
N MET A 177 2.43 13.12 17.37
CA MET A 177 3.30 11.98 17.64
C MET A 177 4.77 12.31 17.39
N LYS A 178 5.09 13.46 16.78
CA LYS A 178 6.48 13.86 16.47
C LYS A 178 7.33 14.02 17.75
N GLU A 179 6.71 14.36 18.87
CA GLU A 179 7.34 14.42 20.20
C GLU A 179 7.54 13.04 20.84
N LEU A 180 6.72 12.05 20.48
CA LEU A 180 6.81 10.65 20.92
C LEU A 180 7.74 9.81 20.03
N MET A 181 7.98 10.25 18.79
CA MET A 181 8.88 9.59 17.84
C MET A 181 10.33 9.93 18.22
N THR A 182 10.99 9.00 18.89
CA THR A 182 12.40 9.10 19.30
C THR A 182 13.39 9.24 18.13
N THR A 183 12.94 8.99 16.89
CA THR A 183 13.76 9.10 15.68
C THR A 183 12.95 9.75 14.54
N GLN A 184 13.60 10.63 13.77
CA GLN A 184 13.03 11.26 12.55
C GLN A 184 12.73 10.24 11.42
N ASP A 185 13.04 8.97 11.68
CA ASP A 185 12.97 7.86 10.73
C ASP A 185 11.63 7.12 10.78
N LEU A 186 10.61 7.63 11.45
CA LEU A 186 9.30 6.99 11.53
C LEU A 186 8.22 7.83 10.84
N TYR A 187 7.28 7.15 10.20
CA TYR A 187 6.01 7.73 9.77
C TYR A 187 4.88 6.74 10.04
N HIS A 188 3.64 7.20 9.99
CA HIS A 188 2.50 6.37 10.32
C HIS A 188 1.56 6.22 9.14
N VAL A 189 0.78 5.15 9.18
CA VAL A 189 -0.25 4.84 8.20
C VAL A 189 -1.51 4.50 8.97
N VAL A 190 -2.57 5.28 8.74
CA VAL A 190 -3.90 4.98 9.25
C VAL A 190 -4.65 4.22 8.17
N VAL A 191 -5.05 2.99 8.44
CA VAL A 191 -5.80 2.13 7.51
C VAL A 191 -7.25 2.04 7.97
N SER A 192 -8.19 2.35 7.09
CA SER A 192 -9.63 2.29 7.40
C SER A 192 -10.10 0.85 7.70
N ALA A 193 -11.16 0.73 8.49
CA ALA A 193 -11.78 -0.55 8.80
C ALA A 193 -12.14 -1.34 7.53
N GLY A 194 -11.96 -2.66 7.55
CA GLY A 194 -12.27 -3.57 6.45
C GLY A 194 -11.25 -3.58 5.31
N ILE A 195 -10.26 -2.68 5.31
CA ILE A 195 -9.22 -2.60 4.28
C ILE A 195 -8.09 -3.59 4.57
N ASP A 196 -7.61 -4.26 3.53
CA ASP A 196 -6.46 -5.15 3.58
C ASP A 196 -5.15 -4.39 3.83
N GLN A 197 -4.58 -4.57 5.02
CA GLN A 197 -3.34 -3.92 5.44
C GLN A 197 -2.14 -4.37 4.60
N ALA A 198 -2.07 -5.63 4.19
CA ALA A 198 -0.96 -6.14 3.37
C ALA A 198 -0.99 -5.50 1.98
N PHE A 199 -2.18 -5.29 1.41
CA PHE A 199 -2.34 -4.54 0.17
C PHE A 199 -1.85 -3.09 0.29
N VAL A 200 -2.26 -2.39 1.36
CA VAL A 200 -1.82 -1.01 1.62
C VAL A 200 -0.30 -0.92 1.76
N VAL A 201 0.31 -1.82 2.54
CA VAL A 201 1.78 -1.86 2.69
C VAL A 201 2.46 -2.21 1.36
N GLY A 202 1.85 -3.08 0.55
CA GLY A 202 2.33 -3.38 -0.81
C GLY A 202 2.34 -2.14 -1.72
N ILE A 203 1.33 -1.28 -1.65
CA ILE A 203 1.32 0.02 -2.37
C ILE A 203 2.44 0.92 -1.85
N ILE A 204 2.60 1.03 -0.53
CA ILE A 204 3.67 1.83 0.09
C ILE A 204 5.05 1.34 -0.34
N ALA A 205 5.27 0.04 -0.43
CA ALA A 205 6.51 -0.55 -0.90
C ALA A 205 6.83 -0.18 -2.36
N VAL A 206 5.81 -0.09 -3.22
CA VAL A 206 5.95 0.41 -4.60
C VAL A 206 6.29 1.90 -4.61
N LEU A 207 5.57 2.72 -3.84
CA LEU A 207 5.83 4.17 -3.76
C LEU A 207 7.25 4.44 -3.23
N ASP A 208 7.67 3.71 -2.19
CA ASP A 208 9.01 3.77 -1.63
C ASP A 208 10.08 3.36 -2.65
N SER A 209 9.77 2.45 -3.56
CA SER A 209 10.67 2.09 -4.68
C SER A 209 10.69 3.12 -5.81
N ILE A 210 9.59 3.84 -6.03
CA ILE A 210 9.52 4.92 -7.04
C ILE A 210 10.26 6.19 -6.55
N TYR A 211 10.13 6.50 -5.26
CA TYR A 211 10.55 7.76 -4.66
C TYR A 211 11.74 7.64 -3.69
N GLY A 212 12.19 6.43 -3.35
CA GLY A 212 13.28 6.22 -2.40
C GLY A 212 14.56 6.91 -2.88
N GLU A 213 14.90 8.04 -2.24
CA GLU A 213 15.98 8.96 -2.64
C GLU A 213 17.39 8.39 -2.48
N SER A 214 17.54 7.14 -2.07
CA SER A 214 18.78 6.70 -1.43
C SER A 214 19.36 5.39 -1.90
N THR A 215 18.72 4.71 -2.84
CA THR A 215 19.35 3.58 -3.53
C THR A 215 18.55 3.15 -4.72
N ILE A 216 19.20 3.21 -5.87
CA ILE A 216 18.66 2.79 -7.14
C ILE A 216 18.59 1.26 -7.16
N CYS A 217 17.36 0.76 -7.22
CA CYS A 217 16.94 -0.51 -7.80
C CYS A 217 15.89 -0.17 -8.87
#